data_AF-A0A3N5XFB9-F1
#
_entry.id   AF-A0A3N5XFB9-F1
#
_cell.length_a   1.000
_cell.length_b   1.000
_cell.length_c   1.000
_cell.angle_alpha   90.00
_cell.angle_beta   90.00
_cell.angle_gamma   90.00
#
_symmetry.space_group_name_H-M   'P 1'
#
loop_
_entity.id
_entity.type
_entity.pdbx_description
1 polymer ?
#
loop_
_entity_poly.entity_id
_entity_poly.type
_entity_poly.pdbx_seq_one_letter_code
_entity_poly.pdbx_strand_id
1 'polypeptide(L)'
;MNIQDWLARLLAGPASQPLEWERYSVTMAEPTWKAVWADIEANQAYDDGLELGLRLLQATHEYREKLSSRAYESHQIRLYRTILGMLDKGERWDAYLRAWDAILTRTALCLSLRGDALDENPALASLVRRPDGGLGVGRLPYGVPRPARIDVHFLHTQLGRKAVIARRLAREQDGTASSTQARRADGLSATDIERRLVGTGDLASRS
;
A
#
# COMPACT_ATOMS: atom_id res chain seq x y z
N MET A 1 -0.18 -21.41 -20.93
CA MET A 1 0.81 -20.78 -20.04
C MET A 1 0.14 -20.62 -18.69
N ASN A 2 0.70 -21.19 -17.63
CA ASN A 2 0.14 -21.05 -16.28
C ASN A 2 0.57 -19.68 -15.68
N ILE A 3 -0.01 -19.30 -14.54
CA ILE A 3 0.26 -18.00 -13.90
C ILE A 3 1.71 -17.91 -13.41
N GLN A 4 2.28 -19.02 -12.93
CA GLN A 4 3.66 -19.10 -12.44
C GLN A 4 4.69 -18.87 -13.55
N ASP A 5 4.53 -19.50 -14.71
CA ASP A 5 5.39 -19.31 -15.89
C ASP A 5 5.31 -17.86 -16.39
N TRP A 6 4.11 -17.28 -16.34
CA TRP A 6 3.89 -15.88 -16.70
C TRP A 6 4.57 -14.94 -15.71
N LEU A 7 4.41 -15.19 -14.41
CA LEU A 7 5.01 -14.40 -13.33
C LEU A 7 6.52 -14.47 -13.39
N ALA A 8 7.10 -15.68 -13.49
CA ALA A 8 8.54 -15.88 -13.61
C ALA A 8 9.12 -15.13 -14.82
N ARG A 9 8.44 -15.15 -15.98
CA ARG A 9 8.86 -14.39 -17.16
C ARG A 9 8.75 -12.88 -16.96
N LEU A 10 7.70 -12.41 -16.28
CA LEU A 10 7.51 -11.00 -15.98
C LEU A 10 8.58 -10.48 -15.00
N LEU A 11 8.94 -11.30 -14.02
CA LEU A 11 9.91 -10.96 -12.97
C LEU A 11 11.37 -11.19 -13.38
N ALA A 12 11.63 -12.03 -14.40
CA ALA A 12 12.98 -12.29 -14.91
C ALA A 12 13.64 -11.06 -15.56
N GLY A 13 12.86 -10.11 -16.06
CA GLY A 13 13.38 -8.83 -16.56
C GLY A 13 13.90 -7.95 -15.42
N PRO A 14 14.86 -7.03 -15.66
CA PRO A 14 15.37 -6.14 -14.63
C PRO A 14 14.26 -5.29 -14.00
N ALA A 15 14.34 -5.05 -12.68
CA ALA A 15 13.32 -4.30 -11.93
C ALA A 15 13.14 -2.84 -12.39
N SER A 16 14.13 -2.29 -13.11
CA SER A 16 14.07 -0.97 -13.73
C SER A 16 13.31 -0.97 -15.06
N GLN A 17 13.06 -2.13 -15.67
CA GLN A 17 12.34 -2.22 -16.94
C GLN A 17 10.84 -2.01 -16.70
N PRO A 18 10.24 -0.99 -17.33
CA PRO A 18 8.82 -0.74 -17.19
C PRO A 18 7.99 -1.88 -17.76
N LEU A 19 6.84 -2.15 -17.13
CA LEU A 19 5.88 -3.12 -17.65
C LEU A 19 5.21 -2.56 -18.89
N GLU A 20 5.16 -3.34 -19.97
CA GLU A 20 4.40 -3.01 -21.18
C GLU A 20 2.91 -2.75 -20.83
N TRP A 21 2.30 -1.78 -21.51
CA TRP A 21 0.90 -1.37 -21.27
C TRP A 21 -0.09 -2.53 -21.36
N GLU A 22 0.09 -3.42 -22.34
CA GLU A 22 -0.77 -4.60 -22.53
C GLU A 22 -0.70 -5.52 -21.32
N ARG A 23 0.50 -5.79 -20.80
CA ARG A 23 0.67 -6.61 -19.60
C ARG A 23 0.08 -5.94 -18.37
N TYR A 24 0.36 -4.64 -18.19
CA TYR A 24 -0.20 -3.85 -17.10
C TYR A 24 -1.74 -3.88 -17.11
N SER A 25 -2.36 -3.54 -18.23
CA SER A 25 -3.81 -3.46 -18.38
C SER A 25 -4.49 -4.82 -18.14
N VAL A 26 -3.92 -5.90 -18.69
CA VAL A 26 -4.42 -7.26 -18.47
C VAL A 26 -4.29 -7.68 -17.01
N THR A 27 -3.17 -7.39 -16.34
CA THR A 27 -2.99 -7.72 -14.91
C THR A 27 -3.91 -6.93 -13.99
N MET A 28 -4.16 -5.66 -14.30
CA MET A 28 -5.06 -4.80 -13.50
C MET A 28 -6.55 -5.14 -13.69
N ALA A 29 -6.90 -5.90 -14.73
CA ALA A 29 -8.26 -6.39 -14.92
C ALA A 29 -8.67 -7.35 -13.78
N GLU A 30 -9.91 -7.20 -13.28
CA GLU A 30 -10.37 -7.90 -12.08
C GLU A 30 -10.20 -9.44 -12.09
N PRO A 31 -10.49 -10.15 -13.20
CA PRO A 31 -10.30 -11.61 -13.23
C PRO A 31 -8.83 -12.01 -13.09
N THR A 32 -7.94 -11.34 -13.84
CA THR A 32 -6.50 -11.59 -13.81
C THR A 32 -5.92 -11.24 -12.45
N TRP A 33 -6.31 -10.08 -11.92
CA TRP A 33 -5.90 -9.61 -10.60
C TRP A 33 -6.19 -10.66 -9.52
N LYS A 34 -7.43 -11.16 -9.46
CA LYS A 34 -7.82 -12.20 -8.49
C LYS A 34 -7.04 -13.49 -8.68
N ALA A 35 -6.87 -13.93 -9.92
CA ALA A 35 -6.18 -15.17 -10.23
C ALA A 35 -4.70 -15.11 -9.83
N VAL A 36 -4.01 -14.02 -10.15
CA VAL A 36 -2.60 -13.80 -9.82
C VAL A 36 -2.37 -13.80 -8.31
N TRP A 37 -3.17 -13.05 -7.55
CA TRP A 37 -2.97 -12.99 -6.10
C TRP A 37 -3.40 -14.26 -5.37
N ALA A 38 -4.44 -14.96 -5.86
CA ALA A 38 -4.80 -16.27 -5.32
C ALA A 38 -3.66 -17.28 -5.50
N ASP A 39 -3.00 -17.27 -6.67
CA ASP A 39 -1.87 -18.14 -6.97
C ASP A 39 -0.63 -17.79 -6.12
N ILE A 40 -0.31 -16.51 -5.95
CA ILE A 40 0.76 -16.05 -5.04
C ILE A 40 0.48 -16.49 -3.60
N GLU A 41 -0.75 -16.37 -3.14
CA GLU A 41 -1.14 -16.78 -1.79
C GLU A 41 -1.06 -18.30 -1.59
N ALA A 42 -1.52 -19.08 -2.57
CA ALA A 42 -1.47 -20.54 -2.53
C ALA A 42 -0.03 -21.07 -2.47
N ASN A 43 0.90 -20.40 -3.16
CA ASN A 43 2.31 -20.79 -3.22
C ASN A 43 3.19 -20.05 -2.19
N GLN A 44 2.61 -19.19 -1.35
CA GLN A 44 3.34 -18.32 -0.40
C GLN A 44 4.46 -17.50 -1.06
N ALA A 45 4.29 -17.14 -2.34
CA ALA A 45 5.26 -16.42 -3.16
C ALA A 45 5.21 -14.90 -2.87
N TYR A 46 5.28 -14.52 -1.59
CA TYR A 46 5.01 -13.14 -1.16
C TYR A 46 6.05 -12.13 -1.64
N ASP A 47 7.31 -12.53 -1.78
CA ASP A 47 8.35 -11.65 -2.33
C ASP A 47 8.15 -11.40 -3.84
N ASP A 48 7.73 -12.42 -4.60
CA ASP A 48 7.34 -12.26 -6.01
C ASP A 48 6.12 -11.34 -6.13
N GLY A 49 5.16 -11.51 -5.22
CA GLY A 49 3.99 -10.65 -5.16
C GLY A 49 4.31 -9.21 -4.80
N LEU A 50 5.26 -9.00 -3.90
CA LEU A 50 5.77 -7.67 -3.56
C LEU A 50 6.45 -7.02 -4.76
N GLU A 51 7.32 -7.74 -5.46
CA GLU A 51 8.00 -7.25 -6.66
C GLU A 51 6.99 -6.88 -7.76
N LEU A 52 6.03 -7.77 -8.04
CA LEU A 52 4.97 -7.49 -9.01
C LEU A 52 4.17 -6.25 -8.62
N GLY A 53 3.79 -6.11 -7.35
CA GLY A 53 3.07 -4.94 -6.85
C GLY A 53 3.83 -3.64 -7.06
N LEU A 54 5.15 -3.63 -6.79
CA LEU A 54 6.01 -2.47 -7.01
C LEU A 54 6.15 -2.12 -8.50
N ARG A 55 6.30 -3.12 -9.39
CA ARG A 55 6.36 -2.89 -10.84
C ARG A 55 5.04 -2.35 -11.40
N LEU A 56 3.91 -2.89 -10.95
CA LEU A 56 2.59 -2.38 -11.33
C LEU A 56 2.35 -0.96 -10.81
N LEU A 57 2.88 -0.61 -9.64
CA LEU A 57 2.81 0.76 -9.12
C LEU A 57 3.63 1.72 -9.97
N GLN A 58 4.86 1.35 -10.31
CA GLN A 58 5.70 2.11 -11.23
C GLN A 58 5.01 2.31 -12.59
N ALA A 59 4.45 1.24 -13.17
CA ALA A 59 3.70 1.32 -14.43
C ALA A 59 2.44 2.19 -14.32
N THR A 60 1.78 2.21 -13.15
CA THR A 60 0.63 3.10 -12.91
C THR A 60 1.04 4.57 -13.02
N HIS A 61 2.23 4.93 -12.52
CA HIS A 61 2.77 6.29 -12.66
C HIS A 61 3.15 6.62 -14.11
N GLU A 62 3.82 5.69 -14.80
CA GLU A 62 4.22 5.87 -16.20
C GLU A 62 3.02 6.05 -17.14
N TYR A 63 1.96 5.27 -16.93
CA TYR A 63 0.76 5.32 -17.75
C TYR A 63 -0.30 6.29 -17.23
N ARG A 64 0.10 7.30 -16.45
CA ARG A 64 -0.82 8.30 -15.88
C ARG A 64 -1.74 8.92 -16.94
N GLU A 65 -1.19 9.24 -18.12
CA GLU A 65 -1.92 9.87 -19.23
C GLU A 65 -2.91 8.93 -19.92
N LYS A 66 -2.70 7.61 -19.83
CA LYS A 66 -3.62 6.59 -20.39
C LYS A 66 -4.76 6.23 -19.43
N LEU A 67 -4.69 6.68 -18.18
CA LEU A 67 -5.65 6.36 -17.13
C LEU A 67 -6.54 7.57 -16.83
N SER A 68 -7.84 7.32 -16.66
CA SER A 68 -8.70 8.33 -16.02
C SER A 68 -8.23 8.59 -14.59
N SER A 69 -8.48 9.78 -14.05
CA SER A 69 -8.08 10.11 -12.66
C SER A 69 -8.63 9.09 -11.65
N ARG A 70 -9.89 8.66 -11.84
CA ARG A 70 -10.51 7.63 -11.01
C ARG A 70 -9.80 6.27 -11.14
N ALA A 71 -9.43 5.86 -12.35
CA ALA A 71 -8.71 4.61 -12.56
C ALA A 71 -7.32 4.65 -11.92
N TYR A 72 -6.60 5.76 -12.11
CA TYR A 72 -5.28 5.99 -11.52
C TYR A 72 -5.30 5.89 -9.99
N GLU A 73 -6.19 6.63 -9.32
CA GLU A 73 -6.32 6.58 -7.85
C GLU A 73 -6.73 5.18 -7.35
N SER A 74 -7.70 4.55 -8.02
CA SER A 74 -8.15 3.20 -7.68
C SER A 74 -7.01 2.17 -7.79
N HIS A 75 -6.21 2.26 -8.86
CA HIS A 75 -5.05 1.40 -9.07
C HIS A 75 -3.98 1.63 -8.00
N GLN A 76 -3.65 2.88 -7.68
CA GLN A 76 -2.69 3.18 -6.61
C GLN A 76 -3.15 2.62 -5.25
N ILE A 77 -4.40 2.88 -4.84
CA ILE A 77 -4.95 2.38 -3.57
C ILE A 77 -4.88 0.84 -3.53
N ARG A 78 -5.28 0.18 -4.61
CA ARG A 78 -5.24 -1.28 -4.74
C ARG A 78 -3.81 -1.80 -4.59
N LEU A 79 -2.85 -1.20 -5.29
CA LEU A 79 -1.45 -1.64 -5.29
C LEU A 79 -0.76 -1.39 -3.95
N TYR A 80 -0.94 -0.23 -3.33
CA TYR A 80 -0.41 0.04 -1.99
C TYR A 80 -0.96 -0.94 -0.95
N ARG A 81 -2.27 -1.27 -1.02
CA ARG A 81 -2.87 -2.28 -0.15
C ARG A 81 -2.26 -3.66 -0.36
N THR A 82 -2.06 -4.07 -1.61
CA THR A 82 -1.42 -5.35 -1.93
C THR A 82 0.02 -5.40 -1.44
N ILE A 83 0.81 -4.36 -1.67
CA ILE A 83 2.21 -4.29 -1.21
C ILE A 83 2.27 -4.44 0.31
N LEU A 84 1.46 -3.70 1.06
CA LEU A 84 1.37 -3.85 2.52
C LEU A 84 0.90 -5.26 2.92
N GLY A 85 -0.03 -5.86 2.18
CA GLY A 85 -0.47 -7.24 2.40
C GLY A 85 0.63 -8.27 2.19
N MET A 86 1.45 -8.13 1.15
CA MET A 86 2.58 -9.03 0.88
C MET A 86 3.67 -8.88 1.95
N LEU A 87 3.98 -7.65 2.39
CA LEU A 87 4.92 -7.41 3.48
C LEU A 87 4.44 -8.03 4.79
N ASP A 88 3.15 -7.91 5.09
CA ASP A 88 2.55 -8.48 6.29
C ASP A 88 2.59 -10.02 6.27
N LYS A 89 2.17 -10.64 5.16
CA LYS A 89 2.17 -12.10 4.98
C LYS A 89 3.57 -12.70 4.93
N GLY A 90 4.54 -11.96 4.39
CA GLY A 90 5.96 -12.34 4.41
C GLY A 90 6.66 -12.07 5.75
N GLU A 91 5.94 -11.64 6.78
CA GLU A 91 6.47 -11.28 8.11
C GLU A 91 7.56 -10.20 8.06
N ARG A 92 7.50 -9.33 7.05
CA ARG A 92 8.48 -8.26 6.79
C ARG A 92 8.08 -6.97 7.51
N TRP A 93 7.89 -7.07 8.82
CA TRP A 93 7.23 -6.06 9.65
C TRP A 93 7.95 -4.70 9.70
N ASP A 94 9.28 -4.67 9.73
CA ASP A 94 10.03 -3.41 9.66
C ASP A 94 9.78 -2.68 8.33
N ALA A 95 9.82 -3.43 7.21
CA ALA A 95 9.54 -2.91 5.88
C ALA A 95 8.07 -2.47 5.75
N TYR A 96 7.13 -3.19 6.37
CA TYR A 96 5.72 -2.81 6.45
C TYR A 96 5.55 -1.44 7.11
N LEU A 97 6.15 -1.21 8.27
CA LEU A 97 5.99 0.06 8.99
C LEU A 97 6.61 1.23 8.22
N ARG A 98 7.79 1.04 7.60
CA ARG A 98 8.38 2.07 6.74
C ARG A 98 7.53 2.35 5.50
N ALA A 99 7.05 1.31 4.84
CA ALA A 99 6.14 1.43 3.69
C ALA A 99 4.86 2.20 4.08
N TRP A 100 4.28 1.87 5.23
CA TRP A 100 3.11 2.55 5.76
C TRP A 100 3.34 4.06 5.89
N ASP A 101 4.41 4.44 6.58
CA ASP A 101 4.68 5.85 6.87
C ASP A 101 5.07 6.60 5.59
N ALA A 102 5.79 5.97 4.67
CA ALA A 102 6.09 6.53 3.35
C ALA A 102 4.83 6.79 2.53
N ILE A 103 3.89 5.84 2.50
CA ILE A 103 2.60 5.98 1.80
C ILE A 103 1.76 7.09 2.44
N LEU A 104 1.68 7.10 3.77
CA LEU A 104 0.88 8.09 4.52
C LEU A 104 1.38 9.52 4.30
N THR A 105 2.70 9.71 4.24
CA THR A 105 3.32 11.04 4.10
C THR A 105 3.33 11.55 2.66
N ARG A 106 3.29 10.66 1.66
CA ARG A 106 3.52 11.03 0.25
C ARG A 106 2.29 10.85 -0.64
N THR A 107 1.17 10.41 -0.10
CA THR A 107 -0.08 10.28 -0.86
C THR A 107 -1.20 11.09 -0.22
N ALA A 108 -2.06 11.66 -1.06
CA ALA A 108 -3.27 12.36 -0.64
C ALA A 108 -4.53 11.50 -0.87
N LEU A 109 -4.35 10.20 -1.10
CA LEU A 109 -5.41 9.29 -1.53
C LEU A 109 -6.39 9.05 -0.38
N CYS A 110 -7.64 9.48 -0.57
CA CYS A 110 -8.68 9.39 0.45
C CYS A 110 -9.88 8.58 -0.04
N LEU A 111 -10.60 7.99 0.91
CA LEU A 111 -11.90 7.37 0.71
C LEU A 111 -12.93 8.19 1.47
N SER A 112 -14.05 8.47 0.81
CA SER A 112 -15.11 9.27 1.40
C SER A 112 -16.05 8.41 2.24
N LEU A 113 -16.02 8.61 3.56
CA LEU A 113 -16.85 7.91 4.54
C LEU A 113 -18.01 8.81 4.99
N ARG A 114 -18.99 8.21 5.67
CA ARG A 114 -20.03 8.97 6.38
C ARG A 114 -19.41 9.74 7.55
N GLY A 115 -19.94 10.93 7.86
CA GLY A 115 -19.39 11.74 8.95
C GLY A 115 -19.59 11.16 10.36
N ASP A 116 -20.48 10.18 10.54
CA ASP A 116 -20.65 9.44 11.79
C ASP A 116 -19.58 8.35 12.01
N ALA A 117 -18.77 8.01 11.00
CA ALA A 117 -17.73 6.99 11.10
C ALA A 117 -16.68 7.29 12.20
N LEU A 118 -16.51 8.56 12.59
CA LEU A 118 -15.62 8.96 13.70
C LEU A 118 -16.14 8.55 15.07
N ASP A 119 -17.45 8.33 15.24
CA ASP A 119 -18.00 7.80 16.49
C ASP A 119 -17.78 6.32 16.60
N GLU A 120 -18.04 5.61 15.51
CA GLU A 120 -17.84 4.17 15.39
C GLU A 120 -16.36 3.82 15.56
N ASN A 121 -15.47 4.69 15.04
CA ASN A 121 -14.03 4.49 15.12
C ASN A 121 -13.27 5.83 15.31
N PRO A 122 -13.04 6.25 16.57
CA PRO A 122 -12.29 7.46 16.88
C PRO A 122 -10.83 7.45 16.39
N ALA A 123 -10.25 6.28 16.12
CA ALA A 123 -8.87 6.18 15.61
C ALA A 123 -8.72 6.77 14.19
N LEU A 124 -9.83 6.87 13.45
CA LEU A 124 -9.86 7.51 12.12
C LEU A 124 -9.49 8.99 12.19
N ALA A 125 -9.67 9.66 13.33
CA ALA A 125 -9.46 11.10 13.47
C ALA A 125 -8.07 11.54 12.97
N SER A 126 -7.04 10.75 13.24
CA SER A 126 -5.65 11.01 12.79
C SER A 126 -5.43 10.93 11.28
N LEU A 127 -6.36 10.30 10.54
CA LEU A 127 -6.29 10.07 9.10
C LEU A 127 -7.32 10.87 8.31
N VAL A 128 -8.17 11.66 8.98
CA VAL A 128 -9.12 12.55 8.29
C VAL A 128 -8.34 13.65 7.58
N ARG A 129 -8.64 13.89 6.31
CA ARG A 129 -8.06 14.95 5.50
C ARG A 129 -8.59 16.31 5.95
N ARG A 130 -7.67 17.23 6.21
CA ARG A 130 -7.97 18.63 6.53
C ARG A 130 -8.04 19.48 5.25
N PRO A 131 -8.74 20.63 5.29
CA PRO A 131 -8.80 21.56 4.16
C PRO A 131 -7.44 22.12 3.72
N ASP A 132 -6.47 22.23 4.64
CA ASP A 132 -5.11 22.71 4.35
C ASP A 132 -4.19 21.62 3.77
N GLY A 133 -4.73 20.45 3.47
CA GLY A 133 -3.98 19.32 2.95
C GLY A 133 -3.31 18.43 4.00
N GLY A 134 -3.37 18.82 5.28
CA GLY A 134 -2.89 18.01 6.39
C GLY A 134 -3.80 16.81 6.71
N LEU A 135 -3.34 15.96 7.63
CA LEU A 135 -4.15 14.91 8.24
C LEU A 135 -4.41 15.24 9.71
N GLY A 136 -5.51 14.74 10.24
CA GLY A 136 -5.87 14.88 11.64
C GLY A 136 -6.98 15.88 11.87
N VAL A 137 -8.03 15.44 12.55
CA VAL A 137 -9.04 16.35 13.13
C VAL A 137 -9.07 16.17 14.63
N GLY A 138 -9.21 17.27 15.36
CA GLY A 138 -9.56 17.22 16.77
C GLY A 138 -10.95 16.62 16.96
N ARG A 139 -11.33 16.35 18.22
CA ARG A 139 -12.73 16.05 18.52
C ARG A 139 -13.60 17.22 18.07
N LEU A 140 -14.68 16.93 17.37
CA LEU A 140 -15.67 17.96 17.01
C LEU A 140 -16.19 18.60 18.31
N PRO A 141 -16.25 19.94 18.39
CA PRO A 141 -16.82 20.62 19.55
C PRO A 141 -18.28 20.17 19.76
N TYR A 142 -18.69 20.09 21.02
CA TYR A 142 -20.07 19.76 21.37
C TYR A 142 -21.05 20.74 20.70
N GLY A 143 -22.10 20.21 20.07
CA GLY A 143 -23.14 21.02 19.39
C GLY A 143 -22.83 21.42 17.95
N VAL A 144 -21.65 21.09 17.40
CA VAL A 144 -21.36 21.33 15.97
C VAL A 144 -21.99 20.21 15.13
N PRO A 145 -22.82 20.55 14.11
CA PRO A 145 -23.36 19.56 13.18
C PRO A 145 -22.24 18.80 12.49
N ARG A 146 -22.33 17.47 12.46
CA ARG A 146 -21.36 16.65 11.73
C ARG A 146 -21.46 16.93 10.24
N PRO A 147 -20.33 16.93 9.52
CA PRO A 147 -20.39 16.93 8.07
C PRO A 147 -21.07 15.63 7.59
N ALA A 148 -21.79 15.67 6.48
CA ALA A 148 -22.43 14.47 5.93
C ALA A 148 -21.39 13.41 5.51
N ARG A 149 -20.22 13.87 5.04
CA ARG A 149 -19.11 13.03 4.62
C ARG A 149 -17.78 13.57 5.13
N ILE A 150 -16.83 12.66 5.32
CA ILE A 150 -15.43 12.97 5.64
C ILE A 150 -14.54 12.20 4.68
N ASP A 151 -13.43 12.82 4.29
CA ASP A 151 -12.41 12.15 3.50
C ASP A 151 -11.33 11.62 4.43
N VAL A 152 -11.09 10.31 4.38
CA VAL A 152 -10.15 9.63 5.27
C VAL A 152 -9.10 8.94 4.42
N HIS A 153 -7.84 9.08 4.80
CA HIS A 153 -6.73 8.44 4.09
C HIS A 153 -6.99 6.93 3.94
N PHE A 154 -6.82 6.38 2.73
CA PHE A 154 -7.25 5.02 2.39
C PHE A 154 -6.62 3.92 3.27
N LEU A 155 -5.47 4.22 3.88
CA LEU A 155 -4.78 3.37 4.87
C LEU A 155 -5.62 3.12 6.13
N HIS A 156 -6.72 3.83 6.37
CA HIS A 156 -7.55 3.61 7.55
C HIS A 156 -7.96 2.13 7.75
N THR A 157 -8.08 1.38 6.66
CA THR A 157 -8.41 -0.05 6.68
C THR A 157 -7.35 -0.94 7.33
N GLN A 158 -6.07 -0.52 7.41
CA GLN A 158 -5.03 -1.32 8.07
C GLN A 158 -4.44 -0.68 9.36
N LEU A 159 -5.09 0.35 9.92
CA LEU A 159 -4.72 0.97 11.20
C LEU A 159 -4.54 -0.06 12.33
N GLY A 160 -5.52 -0.96 12.48
CA GLY A 160 -5.47 -2.01 13.49
C GLY A 160 -4.28 -2.96 13.28
N ARG A 161 -3.98 -3.31 12.02
CA ARG A 161 -2.85 -4.18 11.69
C ARG A 161 -1.52 -3.50 11.96
N LYS A 162 -1.35 -2.22 11.58
CA LYS A 162 -0.17 -1.42 11.94
C LYS A 162 0.09 -1.45 13.45
N ALA A 163 -0.94 -1.21 14.26
CA ALA A 163 -0.81 -1.20 15.72
C ALA A 163 -0.44 -2.57 16.31
N VAL A 164 -0.92 -3.67 15.72
CA VAL A 164 -0.51 -5.02 16.11
C VAL A 164 0.96 -5.26 15.78
N ILE A 165 1.39 -4.94 14.55
CA ILE A 165 2.77 -5.12 14.10
C ILE A 165 3.74 -4.30 14.96
N ALA A 166 3.46 -3.02 15.19
CA ALA A 166 4.30 -2.14 16.00
C ALA A 166 4.48 -2.66 17.44
N ARG A 167 3.40 -3.17 18.06
CA ARG A 167 3.48 -3.76 19.41
C ARG A 167 4.29 -5.06 19.44
N ARG A 168 4.28 -5.85 18.37
CA ARG A 168 5.09 -7.08 18.28
C ARG A 168 6.57 -6.75 18.20
N LEU A 169 6.95 -5.85 17.29
CA LEU A 169 8.34 -5.40 17.15
C LEU A 169 8.89 -4.77 18.44
N ALA A 170 8.10 -3.94 19.13
CA ALA A 170 8.52 -3.37 20.42
C ALA A 170 8.82 -4.47 21.47
N ARG A 171 7.99 -5.52 21.56
CA ARG A 171 8.22 -6.64 22.48
C ARG A 171 9.45 -7.47 22.13
N GLU A 172 9.79 -7.59 20.85
CA GLU A 172 11.00 -8.27 20.39
C GLU A 172 12.26 -7.46 20.76
N GLN A 173 12.21 -6.13 20.59
CA GLN A 173 13.28 -5.22 21.00
C GLN A 173 13.52 -5.23 22.51
N ASP A 174 12.45 -5.36 23.30
CA ASP A 174 12.52 -5.47 24.77
C ASP A 174 12.90 -6.89 25.25
N GLY A 175 13.29 -7.80 24.35
CA GLY A 175 13.67 -9.18 24.67
C GLY A 175 12.54 -10.03 25.26
N THR A 176 11.30 -9.55 25.20
CA THR A 176 10.13 -10.18 25.85
C THR A 176 9.47 -11.24 24.94
N ALA A 177 9.89 -11.34 23.68
CA ALA A 177 9.44 -12.35 22.72
C ALA A 177 10.62 -13.05 22.03
N SER A 178 10.54 -14.37 21.92
CA SER A 178 11.51 -15.20 21.18
C SER A 178 11.11 -15.20 19.70
N SER A 179 11.88 -14.50 18.84
CA SER A 179 11.50 -14.32 17.43
C SER A 179 12.04 -15.45 16.54
N THR A 180 11.16 -16.05 15.74
CA THR A 180 11.49 -16.84 14.54
C THR A 180 11.95 -15.94 13.37
N GLN A 181 12.33 -14.68 13.64
CA GLN A 181 12.76 -13.66 12.68
C GLN A 181 14.20 -13.91 12.20
N ALA A 182 14.55 -15.16 11.93
CA ALA A 182 15.79 -15.52 11.28
C ALA A 182 15.69 -15.13 9.81
N ARG A 183 16.10 -13.88 9.50
CA ARG A 183 16.68 -13.42 8.23
C ARG A 183 16.28 -14.25 6.99
N ARG A 184 15.15 -13.95 6.35
CA ARG A 184 15.07 -14.13 4.90
C ARG A 184 15.87 -12.99 4.25
N ALA A 185 17.17 -13.24 4.07
CA ALA A 185 18.12 -12.29 3.50
C ALA A 185 17.97 -12.11 1.97
N ASP A 186 17.11 -12.91 1.32
CA ASP A 186 17.01 -12.99 -0.14
C ASP A 186 15.92 -12.08 -0.75
N GLY A 187 15.26 -11.23 0.04
CA GLY A 187 14.24 -10.28 -0.43
C GLY A 187 14.75 -8.84 -0.56
N LEU A 188 14.05 -8.00 -1.35
CA LEU A 188 14.32 -6.55 -1.49
C LEU A 188 14.58 -5.88 -0.14
N SER A 189 15.55 -4.97 0.02
CA SER A 189 15.71 -4.31 1.32
C SER A 189 14.53 -3.38 1.66
N ALA A 190 14.29 -3.11 2.94
CA ALA A 190 13.25 -2.15 3.37
C ALA A 190 13.46 -0.76 2.73
N THR A 191 14.72 -0.35 2.58
CA THR A 191 15.12 0.90 1.92
C THR A 191 14.80 0.88 0.42
N ASP A 192 15.01 -0.24 -0.27
CA ASP A 192 14.69 -0.34 -1.70
C ASP A 192 13.18 -0.35 -1.94
N ILE A 193 12.41 -1.00 -1.06
CA ILE A 193 10.95 -0.97 -1.08
C ILE A 193 10.46 0.47 -0.89
N GLU A 194 10.96 1.16 0.13
CA GLU A 194 10.63 2.56 0.39
C GLU A 194 10.96 3.44 -0.83
N ARG A 195 12.16 3.31 -1.41
CA ARG A 195 12.57 4.07 -2.59
C ARG A 195 11.61 3.84 -3.77
N ARG A 196 11.17 2.60 -3.99
CA ARG A 196 10.30 2.24 -5.12
C ARG A 196 8.83 2.58 -4.90
N LEU A 197 8.36 2.58 -3.66
CA LEU A 197 7.00 3.03 -3.30
C LEU A 197 6.76 4.51 -3.64
N VAL A 198 7.83 5.28 -3.62
CA VAL A 198 7.82 6.72 -3.83
C VAL A 198 7.86 7.06 -5.32
N GLY A 199 8.46 6.18 -6.14
CA GLY A 199 8.94 6.55 -7.46
C GLY A 199 10.11 7.55 -7.35
N THR A 200 11.18 7.36 -8.11
CA THR A 200 12.14 8.45 -8.32
C THR A 200 11.44 9.56 -9.10
N GLY A 201 10.94 10.59 -8.40
CA GLY A 201 10.32 11.74 -9.04
C GLY A 201 9.64 12.70 -8.07
N ASP A 202 10.40 13.70 -7.63
CA ASP A 202 9.89 15.06 -7.43
C ASP A 202 9.00 15.47 -8.62
N LEU A 203 7.70 15.24 -8.51
CA LEU A 203 6.68 15.96 -9.30
C LEU A 203 5.86 16.91 -8.41
N ALA A 204 6.35 17.18 -7.20
CA ALA A 204 6.04 18.41 -6.49
C ALA A 204 6.92 19.53 -7.08
N SER A 205 6.54 20.06 -8.26
CA SER A 205 6.93 21.36 -8.86
C SER A 205 7.03 21.26 -10.39
N ARG A 206 5.89 21.21 -11.11
CA ARG A 206 5.72 21.74 -12.48
C ARG A 206 4.34 21.35 -13.03
N SER A 207 3.36 22.20 -12.79
CA SER A 207 2.29 22.63 -13.71
C SER A 207 1.51 23.74 -13.02
#